data_AF-A0A957PYR7-F1
#
_entry.id   AF-A0A957PYR7-F1
#
_cell.length_a   1.000
_cell.length_b   1.000
_cell.length_c   1.000
_cell.angle_alpha   90.00
_cell.angle_beta   90.00
_cell.angle_gamma   90.00
#
_symmetry.space_group_name_H-M   'P 1'
#
loop_
_entity.id
_entity.type
_entity.pdbx_description
1 polymer ?
#
loop_
_entity_poly.entity_id
_entity_poly.type
_entity_poly.pdbx_seq_one_letter_code
_entity_poly.pdbx_strand_id
1 'polypeptide(L)' 'MITLDERYYQLFDEMRARFPHGAPSLLQCETLQIEGDVSFGRNVVLRGKVRIVHEGEGMLNIEDNSVLDNVEWRG' A
#
# COMPACT_ATOMS: atom_id res chain seq x y z
N MET A 1 -8.57 -7.25 -7.61
CA MET A 1 -8.95 -7.60 -6.22
C MET A 1 -8.05 -6.82 -5.28
N ILE A 2 -8.60 -6.23 -4.21
CA ILE A 2 -7.80 -5.47 -3.23
C ILE A 2 -7.99 -6.15 -1.87
N THR A 3 -6.89 -6.46 -1.19
CA THR A 3 -6.86 -6.98 0.17
C THR A 3 -5.90 -6.16 1.02
N LEU A 4 -6.37 -5.71 2.17
CA LEU A 4 -5.62 -4.90 3.12
C LEU A 4 -5.66 -5.61 4.48
N ASP A 5 -4.56 -5.51 5.22
CA ASP A 5 -4.45 -6.11 6.55
C ASP A 5 -5.43 -5.46 7.54
N GLU A 6 -6.44 -6.22 8.00
CA GLU A 6 -7.48 -5.69 8.88
C GLU A 6 -6.90 -5.08 10.18
N ARG A 7 -5.72 -5.55 10.63
CA ARG A 7 -5.03 -5.01 11.82
C ARG A 7 -4.69 -3.52 11.71
N TYR A 8 -4.57 -2.97 10.50
CA TYR A 8 -4.14 -1.59 10.24
C TYR A 8 -5.12 -0.77 9.40
N TYR A 9 -6.05 -1.43 8.69
CA TYR A 9 -6.95 -0.77 7.73
C TYR A 9 -8.44 -0.94 8.05
N GLN A 10 -8.80 -1.60 9.15
CA GLN A 10 -10.21 -1.80 9.51
C GLN A 10 -10.89 -0.52 10.01
N LEU A 11 -10.20 0.30 10.82
CA LEU A 11 -10.76 1.54 11.34
C LEU A 11 -10.53 2.70 10.36
N PHE A 12 -11.55 3.55 10.20
CA PHE A 12 -11.51 4.65 9.23
C PHE A 12 -10.33 5.61 9.47
N ASP A 13 -10.08 5.99 10.72
CA ASP A 13 -8.98 6.90 11.06
C ASP A 13 -7.61 6.26 10.86
N GLU A 14 -7.49 4.97 11.16
CA GLU A 14 -6.26 4.20 10.93
C GLU A 14 -5.98 4.07 9.44
N MET A 15 -6.99 3.71 8.64
CA MET A 15 -6.89 3.65 7.19
C MET A 15 -6.48 5.00 6.62
N ARG A 16 -7.10 6.10 7.06
CA ARG A 16 -6.75 7.45 6.60
C ARG A 16 -5.31 7.84 6.90
N ALA A 17 -4.76 7.38 8.03
CA ALA A 17 -3.36 7.64 8.37
C ALA A 17 -2.37 6.99 7.39
N ARG A 18 -2.74 5.85 6.76
CA ARG A 18 -1.92 5.16 5.74
C ARG A 18 -2.07 5.75 4.33
N PHE A 19 -3.11 6.56 4.11
CA PHE A 19 -3.35 7.28 2.86
C PHE A 19 -3.39 8.81 3.08
N PRO A 20 -2.33 9.42 3.65
CA PRO A 20 -2.31 10.84 4.00
C PRO A 20 -2.48 11.77 2.78
N HIS A 21 -2.21 11.25 1.58
CA HIS A 21 -2.33 11.96 0.30
C HIS A 21 -3.42 11.36 -0.60
N GLY A 22 -4.29 10.53 -0.05
CA GLY A 22 -5.26 9.73 -0.80
C GLY A 22 -4.67 8.39 -1.26
N ALA A 23 -5.50 7.63 -1.97
CA ALA A 23 -5.09 6.33 -2.49
C ALA A 23 -4.02 6.47 -3.59
N PRO A 24 -3.09 5.50 -3.73
CA PRO A 24 -2.22 5.44 -4.89
C PRO A 24 -3.05 5.26 -6.17
N SER A 25 -2.45 5.57 -7.32
CA SER A 25 -3.10 5.27 -8.61
C SER A 25 -3.21 3.77 -8.80
N LEU A 26 -4.45 3.29 -8.90
CA LEU A 26 -4.79 1.89 -9.18
C LEU A 26 -5.30 1.68 -10.60
N LEU A 27 -5.22 2.69 -11.48
CA LEU A 27 -5.78 2.66 -12.84
C LEU A 27 -5.30 1.47 -13.67
N GLN A 28 -4.08 1.00 -13.40
CA GLN A 28 -3.45 -0.14 -14.10
C GLN A 28 -3.19 -1.31 -13.16
N CYS A 29 -3.76 -1.31 -11.95
CA CYS A 29 -3.55 -2.36 -10.95
C CYS A 29 -4.62 -3.45 -11.09
N GLU A 30 -4.18 -4.69 -11.27
CA GLU A 30 -5.03 -5.88 -11.33
C GLU A 30 -5.34 -6.39 -9.91
N THR A 31 -4.31 -6.50 -9.09
CA THR A 31 -4.41 -6.93 -7.70
C THR A 31 -3.48 -6.14 -6.79
N LEU A 32 -3.99 -5.77 -5.61
CA LEU A 32 -3.21 -5.22 -4.51
C LEU A 32 -3.43 -6.08 -3.27
N GLN A 33 -2.35 -6.55 -2.67
CA GLN A 33 -2.36 -7.23 -1.38
C GLN A 33 -1.36 -6.56 -0.45
N ILE A 34 -1.82 -6.11 0.71
CA ILE A 34 -0.98 -5.52 1.75
C ILE A 34 -1.11 -6.35 3.02
N GLU A 35 0.04 -6.79 3.54
CA GLU A 35 0.19 -7.39 4.86
C GLU A 35 1.14 -6.50 5.66
N GLY A 36 0.75 -6.09 6.88
CA GLY A 36 1.51 -5.15 7.68
C GLY A 36 1.09 -3.68 7.56
N ASP A 37 1.81 -2.82 8.30
CA ASP A 37 1.55 -1.38 8.38
C ASP A 37 2.28 -0.64 7.25
N VAL A 38 1.53 -0.19 6.24
CA VAL A 38 2.09 0.43 5.03
C VAL A 38 1.39 1.75 4.75
N SER A 39 2.16 2.79 4.47
CA SER A 39 1.65 4.09 4.06
C SER A 39 2.17 4.47 2.68
N PHE A 40 1.42 5.34 2.01
CA PHE A 40 1.74 5.80 0.66
C PHE A 40 2.01 7.29 0.63
N GLY A 41 3.16 7.65 0.06
CA GLY A 41 3.50 9.00 -0.34
C GLY A 41 2.64 9.53 -1.50
N ARG A 42 2.99 10.71 -1.99
CA ARG A 42 2.30 11.36 -3.11
C ARG A 42 2.58 10.63 -4.42
N ASN A 43 1.60 10.63 -5.33
CA ASN A 43 1.77 10.19 -6.72
C ASN A 43 2.30 8.75 -6.87
N VAL A 44 2.04 7.87 -5.91
CA VAL A 44 2.41 6.44 -6.05
C VAL A 44 1.52 5.80 -7.12
N VAL A 45 2.11 4.96 -7.98
CA VAL A 45 1.40 4.24 -9.04
C VAL A 45 1.61 2.74 -8.87
N LEU A 46 0.50 1.98 -8.83
CA LEU A 46 0.53 0.52 -8.80
C LEU A 46 0.06 -0.05 -10.14
N ARG A 47 0.81 -1.01 -10.69
CA ARG A 47 0.53 -1.65 -11.99
C ARG A 47 0.60 -3.17 -11.87
N GLY A 48 -0.30 -3.84 -12.60
CA GLY A 48 -0.37 -5.30 -12.63
C GLY A 48 -0.66 -5.89 -11.26
N LYS A 49 0.09 -6.93 -10.87
CA LYS A 49 -0.07 -7.61 -9.59
C LYS A 49 0.95 -7.11 -8.57
N VAL A 50 0.47 -6.43 -7.53
CA VAL A 50 1.32 -5.88 -6.47
C VAL A 50 1.01 -6.55 -5.14
N ARG A 51 2.04 -7.08 -4.48
CA ARG A 51 1.98 -7.61 -3.11
C ARG A 51 3.06 -6.95 -2.26
N ILE A 52 2.67 -6.39 -1.13
CA ILE A 52 3.54 -5.68 -0.18
C ILE A 52 3.38 -6.38 1.17
N VAL A 53 4.47 -6.90 1.71
CA VAL A 53 4.51 -7.52 3.03
C VAL A 53 5.50 -6.76 3.89
N HIS A 54 4.99 -6.20 4.98
CA HIS A 54 5.79 -5.57 6.02
C HIS A 54 5.65 -6.34 7.35
N GLU A 55 6.72 -6.99 7.79
CA GLU A 55 6.75 -7.76 9.05
C GLU A 55 7.50 -7.04 10.18
N GLY A 56 8.10 -5.88 9.89
CA GLY A 56 8.89 -5.09 10.83
C GLY A 56 8.06 -4.30 11.84
N GLU A 57 8.77 -3.62 12.75
CA GLU A 57 8.16 -2.66 13.67
C GLU A 57 7.96 -1.30 12.98
N GLY A 58 6.84 -0.66 13.31
CA GLY A 58 6.49 0.66 12.78
C GLY A 58 5.78 0.59 11.43
N MET A 59 5.66 1.76 10.81
CA MET A 59 4.97 1.94 9.55
C MET A 59 5.98 2.07 8.41
N LEU A 60 5.87 1.19 7.42
CA LEU A 60 6.59 1.34 6.16
C LEU A 60 6.01 2.52 5.37
N ASN A 61 6.87 3.37 4.81
CA ASN A 61 6.44 4.42 3.89
C ASN A 61 6.92 4.10 2.46
N ILE A 62 5.96 3.96 1.53
CA ILE A 62 6.24 3.94 0.10
C ILE A 62 6.47 5.37 -0.36
N GLU A 63 7.67 5.66 -0.86
CA GLU A 63 8.11 7.02 -1.17
C GLU A 63 7.28 7.71 -2.27
N ASP A 64 7.28 9.05 -2.23
CA ASP A 64 6.65 9.90 -3.26
C ASP A 64 7.13 9.51 -4.67
N ASN A 65 6.20 9.46 -5.63
CA ASN A 65 6.41 9.14 -7.05
C ASN A 65 6.88 7.70 -7.33
N SER A 66 6.85 6.81 -6.33
CA SER A 66 7.15 5.39 -6.54
C SER A 66 6.22 4.74 -7.56
N VAL A 67 6.79 3.89 -8.42
CA VAL A 67 6.04 3.03 -9.33
C VAL A 67 6.32 1.57 -8.95
N LEU A 68 5.26 0.85 -8.56
CA LEU A 68 5.32 -0.58 -8.27
C LEU A 68 4.60 -1.34 -9.39
N ASP A 69 5.37 -2.09 -10.18
CA ASP A 69 4.89 -2.78 -11.39
C ASP A 69 5.20 -4.27 -11.29
N ASN A 70 4.15 -5.10 -11.19
CA ASN A 70 4.25 -6.55 -11.10
C ASN A 70 5.26 -7.04 -10.05
N VAL A 71 5.18 -6.49 -8.84
CA VAL A 71 6.18 -6.69 -7.77
C VAL A 71 5.59 -7.41 -6.56
N GLU A 72 6.39 -8.32 -6.00
CA GLU A 72 6.24 -8.81 -4.63
C GLU A 72 7.37 -8.21 -3.78
N TRP A 73 7.01 -7.29 -2.88
CA TRP A 73 7.94 -6.62 -1.98
C TRP A 73 7.77 -7.15 -0.57
N ARG A 74 8.88 -7.50 0.09
CA ARG A 74 8.95 -8.05 1.44
C ARG A 74 10.03 -7.31 2.22
N GLY A 75 9.68 -6.70 3.36
CA GLY A 75 10.62 -5.92 4.17
C GLY A 75 10.16 -5.64 5.59
#